data_AF-A0A956ND83-F1
#
_entry.id   AF-A0A956ND83-F1
#
_cell.length_a   1.000
_cell.length_b   1.000
_cell.length_c   1.000
_cell.angle_alpha   90.00
_cell.angle_beta   90.00
_cell.angle_gamma   90.00
#
_symmetry.space_group_name_H-M   'P 1'
#
loop_
_entity.id
_entity.type
_entity.pdbx_description
1 polymer ?
#
loop_
_entity_poly.entity_id
_entity_poly.type
_entity_poly.pdbx_seq_one_letter_code
_entity_poly.pdbx_strand_id
1 'polypeptide(L)'
;MECHEFQSRLREYLLGEVREPHFGALVDHEANCADCRALALERSMDLEPSFDLDTSEREFDRERIRARTEGRDCRWVEIRMAEALEDPLARGDDVLVREHVADCPSCQRMRDALQALPEYYAAIPELKPDRAFTQAVLERTIGPRPGILEVFRALWRRPEAVWEAAMACALVGAVLFGSRVPTYDSVSDRIQEVAQVQVPGIGDTAAGENRFGTLKRATQRVGWMWGQVEGRAEQMSEWGGRARTHFEEGNYPALLEDLRFVLDPIGLYPETEASDGDTSDEG
;
A
#
# COMPACT_ATOMS: atom_id res chain seq x y z
N MET A 1 -11.55 7.41 25.59
CA MET A 1 -12.97 7.19 25.93
C MET A 1 -13.06 5.93 26.77
N GLU A 2 -13.88 5.93 27.81
CA GLU A 2 -14.12 4.73 28.64
C GLU A 2 -15.29 3.91 28.10
N CYS A 3 -15.31 2.59 28.35
CA CYS A 3 -16.34 1.69 27.81
C CYS A 3 -17.76 2.11 28.21
N HIS A 4 -17.96 2.62 29.43
CA HIS A 4 -19.28 3.07 29.90
C HIS A 4 -19.82 4.25 29.09
N GLU A 5 -18.93 5.16 28.66
CA GLU A 5 -19.28 6.33 27.85
C GLU A 5 -19.66 5.89 26.43
N PHE A 6 -18.89 4.98 25.84
CA PHE A 6 -19.21 4.36 24.55
C PHE A 6 -20.59 3.67 24.59
N GLN A 7 -20.85 2.82 25.60
CA GLN A 7 -22.12 2.11 25.75
C GLN A 7 -23.32 3.06 25.88
N SER A 8 -23.15 4.18 26.61
CA SER A 8 -24.21 5.18 26.76
C SER A 8 -24.56 5.89 25.45
N ARG A 9 -23.61 5.98 24.51
CA ARG A 9 -23.76 6.64 23.20
C ARG A 9 -23.91 5.67 22.04
N LEU A 10 -23.87 4.36 22.28
CA LEU A 10 -23.90 3.33 21.24
C LEU A 10 -25.12 3.47 20.33
N ARG A 11 -26.29 3.80 20.88
CA ARG A 11 -27.51 3.99 20.08
C ARG A 11 -27.40 5.18 19.13
N GLU A 12 -26.93 6.34 19.61
CA GLU A 12 -26.72 7.54 18.77
C GLU A 12 -25.65 7.27 17.71
N TYR A 13 -24.61 6.51 18.06
CA TYR A 13 -23.54 6.08 17.16
C TYR A 13 -24.06 5.23 16.01
N LEU A 14 -24.84 4.17 16.32
CA LEU A 14 -25.42 3.27 15.32
C LEU A 14 -26.46 3.96 14.43
N LEU A 15 -27.16 4.97 14.94
CA LEU A 15 -28.09 5.79 14.15
C LEU A 15 -27.40 6.91 13.35
N GLY A 16 -26.09 7.11 13.52
CA GLY A 16 -25.33 8.17 12.85
C GLY A 16 -25.67 9.59 13.35
N GLU A 17 -26.20 9.73 14.57
CA GLU A 17 -26.64 11.01 15.15
C GLU A 17 -25.52 11.72 15.94
N VAL A 18 -24.38 11.07 16.16
CA VAL A 18 -23.25 11.64 16.91
C VAL A 18 -22.59 12.75 16.11
N ARG A 19 -22.42 13.92 16.74
CA ARG A 19 -21.72 15.08 16.16
C ARG A 19 -20.21 14.97 16.34
N GLU A 20 -19.44 15.50 15.39
CA GLU A 20 -18.02 15.77 15.57
C GLU A 20 -17.79 16.76 16.73
N PRO A 21 -16.78 16.57 17.59
CA PRO A 21 -15.63 15.65 17.48
C PRO A 21 -15.84 14.26 18.13
N HIS A 22 -17.04 13.95 18.61
CA HIS A 22 -17.27 12.75 19.40
C HIS A 22 -17.34 11.47 18.56
N PHE A 23 -17.65 11.59 17.27
CA PHE A 23 -17.71 10.46 16.35
C PHE A 23 -16.35 9.78 16.23
N GLY A 24 -15.27 10.54 15.97
CA GLY A 24 -13.92 9.98 15.90
C GLY A 24 -13.50 9.25 17.18
N ALA A 25 -13.82 9.81 18.35
CA ALA A 25 -13.48 9.17 19.63
C ALA A 25 -14.24 7.84 19.89
N LEU A 26 -15.46 7.70 19.34
CA LEU A 26 -16.22 6.44 19.40
C LEU A 26 -15.65 5.41 18.42
N VAL A 27 -15.35 5.81 17.18
CA VAL A 27 -14.72 4.94 16.17
C VAL A 27 -13.36 4.43 16.66
N ASP A 28 -12.52 5.32 17.19
CA ASP A 28 -11.23 4.94 17.77
C ASP A 28 -11.39 3.97 18.95
N HIS A 29 -12.42 4.12 19.77
CA HIS A 29 -12.68 3.21 20.88
C HIS A 29 -13.16 1.83 20.40
N GLU A 30 -14.09 1.77 19.44
CA GLU A 30 -14.57 0.53 18.83
C GLU A 30 -13.43 -0.26 18.15
N ALA A 31 -12.52 0.46 17.49
CA ALA A 31 -11.34 -0.13 16.88
C ALA A 31 -10.37 -0.72 17.90
N ASN A 32 -10.33 -0.21 19.14
CA ASN A 32 -9.36 -0.62 20.16
C ASN A 32 -9.94 -1.48 21.30
N CYS A 33 -11.27 -1.59 21.43
CA CYS A 33 -11.93 -2.36 22.50
C CYS A 33 -12.78 -3.51 21.91
N ALA A 34 -12.32 -4.75 22.10
CA ALA A 34 -12.98 -5.95 21.58
C ALA A 34 -14.42 -6.11 22.12
N ASP A 35 -14.65 -5.86 23.42
CA ASP A 35 -15.98 -5.98 24.03
C ASP A 35 -16.98 -4.99 23.45
N CYS A 36 -16.56 -3.73 23.27
CA CYS A 36 -17.42 -2.69 22.72
C CYS A 36 -17.71 -2.91 21.23
N ARG A 37 -16.75 -3.50 20.48
CA ARG A 37 -16.96 -3.91 19.09
C ARG A 37 -17.98 -5.05 18.97
N ALA A 38 -17.86 -6.08 19.82
CA ALA A 38 -18.82 -7.19 19.84
C ALA A 38 -20.23 -6.68 20.17
N LEU A 39 -20.35 -5.79 21.15
CA LEU A 39 -21.62 -5.17 21.52
C LEU A 39 -22.20 -4.30 20.39
N ALA A 40 -21.37 -3.54 19.67
CA ALA A 40 -21.83 -2.73 18.54
C ALA A 40 -22.37 -3.61 17.40
N LEU A 41 -21.70 -4.72 17.10
CA LEU A 41 -22.16 -5.71 16.12
C LEU A 41 -23.50 -6.34 16.54
N GLU A 42 -23.61 -6.83 17.78
CA GLU A 42 -24.85 -7.41 18.31
C GLU A 42 -26.03 -6.41 18.18
N ARG A 43 -25.82 -5.16 18.60
CA ARG A 43 -26.87 -4.13 18.55
C ARG A 43 -27.18 -3.61 17.15
N SER A 44 -26.25 -3.73 16.21
CA SER A 44 -26.52 -3.39 14.81
C SER A 44 -27.51 -4.35 14.17
N MET A 45 -27.52 -5.63 14.59
CA MET A 45 -28.48 -6.63 14.13
C MET A 45 -29.88 -6.39 14.72
N ASP A 46 -29.97 -5.92 15.97
CA ASP A 46 -31.25 -5.54 16.61
C ASP A 46 -31.92 -4.31 15.95
N LEU A 47 -31.15 -3.49 15.23
CA LEU A 47 -31.64 -2.31 14.52
C LEU A 47 -32.16 -2.64 13.12
N GLU A 48 -32.23 -3.92 12.73
CA GLU A 48 -33.01 -4.32 11.56
C GLU A 48 -34.43 -3.75 11.72
N PRO A 49 -34.86 -2.86 10.80
CA PRO A 49 -36.19 -2.28 10.92
C PRO A 49 -37.20 -3.42 10.87
N SER A 50 -37.93 -3.63 11.97
CA SER A 50 -39.05 -4.57 11.99
C SER A 50 -40.13 -3.99 11.07
N PHE A 51 -40.05 -4.34 9.79
CA PHE A 51 -41.06 -4.00 8.80
C PHE A 51 -42.29 -4.89 9.02
N ASP A 52 -43.06 -4.59 10.06
CA ASP A 52 -44.43 -5.08 10.22
C ASP A 52 -45.29 -4.41 9.14
N LEU A 53 -45.26 -4.97 7.94
CA LEU A 53 -46.02 -4.49 6.80
C LEU A 53 -47.42 -5.10 6.81
N ASP A 54 -48.34 -4.43 7.49
CA ASP A 54 -49.78 -4.57 7.27
C ASP A 54 -50.12 -4.11 5.85
N THR A 55 -50.55 -5.06 5.02
CA THR A 55 -50.76 -4.93 3.57
C THR A 55 -51.82 -3.89 3.16
N SER A 56 -52.65 -3.40 4.09
CA SER A 56 -53.75 -2.48 3.79
C SER A 56 -53.37 -0.99 3.81
N GLU A 57 -52.24 -0.61 4.41
CA GLU A 57 -51.70 0.77 4.36
C GLU A 57 -50.90 1.07 3.08
N ARG A 58 -50.59 0.05 2.26
CA ARG A 58 -49.69 0.16 1.09
C ARG A 58 -50.13 1.13 0.00
N GLU A 59 -51.44 1.38 -0.16
CA GLU A 59 -51.93 2.29 -1.18
C GLU A 59 -51.85 3.76 -0.73
N PHE A 60 -52.09 4.01 0.56
CA PHE A 60 -51.93 5.33 1.17
C PHE A 60 -50.44 5.68 1.38
N ASP A 61 -49.59 4.67 1.58
CA ASP A 61 -48.16 4.86 1.70
C ASP A 61 -47.47 5.11 0.36
N ARG A 62 -47.96 4.58 -0.77
CA ARG A 62 -47.35 4.87 -2.07
C ARG A 62 -47.35 6.36 -2.41
N GLU A 63 -48.46 7.07 -2.18
CA GLU A 63 -48.56 8.51 -2.44
C GLU A 63 -47.71 9.33 -1.44
N ARG A 64 -47.66 8.90 -0.17
CA ARG A 64 -46.88 9.53 0.91
C ARG A 64 -45.37 9.29 0.78
N ILE A 65 -44.99 8.10 0.34
CA ILE A 65 -43.63 7.71 -0.02
C ILE A 65 -43.22 8.51 -1.25
N ARG A 66 -44.05 8.56 -2.31
CA ARG A 66 -43.79 9.39 -3.51
C ARG A 66 -43.54 10.86 -3.15
N ALA A 67 -44.38 11.44 -2.28
CA ALA A 67 -44.22 12.82 -1.79
C ALA A 67 -43.01 13.04 -0.87
N ARG A 68 -42.45 11.99 -0.25
CA ARG A 68 -41.21 12.03 0.56
C ARG A 68 -39.95 11.64 -0.22
N THR A 69 -40.09 11.00 -1.38
CA THR A 69 -39.00 10.33 -2.14
C THR A 69 -38.58 11.06 -3.41
N GLU A 70 -39.23 12.17 -3.77
CA GLU A 70 -38.65 13.16 -4.68
C GLU A 70 -37.36 13.75 -4.04
N GLY A 71 -36.24 13.08 -4.28
CA GLY A 71 -34.88 13.53 -3.94
C GLY A 71 -34.07 12.65 -2.98
N ARG A 72 -34.69 11.92 -2.02
CA ARG A 72 -33.94 11.08 -1.06
C ARG A 72 -33.67 9.65 -1.55
N ASP A 73 -34.52 9.07 -2.40
CA ASP A 73 -34.34 7.70 -2.89
C ASP A 73 -33.44 7.58 -4.12
N CYS A 74 -33.26 8.65 -4.91
CA CYS A 74 -32.39 8.57 -6.10
C CYS A 74 -30.97 8.13 -5.71
N ARG A 75 -30.45 8.61 -4.58
CA ARG A 75 -29.14 8.20 -4.05
C ARG A 75 -29.11 6.73 -3.65
N TRP A 76 -30.17 6.22 -3.00
CA TRP A 76 -30.25 4.81 -2.63
C TRP A 76 -30.32 3.93 -3.90
N VAL A 77 -31.16 4.29 -4.86
CA VAL A 77 -31.28 3.59 -6.15
C VAL A 77 -29.98 3.66 -6.94
N GLU A 78 -29.27 4.79 -6.94
CA GLU A 78 -27.95 4.93 -7.56
C GLU A 78 -26.92 3.96 -6.96
N ILE A 79 -26.87 3.86 -5.64
CA ILE A 79 -25.98 2.92 -4.93
C ILE A 79 -26.34 1.47 -5.29
N ARG A 80 -27.62 1.10 -5.20
CA ARG A 80 -28.09 -0.25 -5.55
C ARG A 80 -27.86 -0.58 -7.02
N MET A 81 -28.05 0.35 -7.94
CA MET A 81 -27.75 0.15 -9.37
C MET A 81 -26.26 -0.09 -9.61
N ALA A 82 -25.37 0.56 -8.84
CA ALA A 82 -23.94 0.33 -8.94
C ALA A 82 -23.54 -1.05 -8.39
N GLU A 83 -24.09 -1.45 -7.24
CA GLU A 83 -23.88 -2.79 -6.67
C GLU A 83 -24.38 -3.90 -7.60
N ALA A 84 -25.50 -3.65 -8.29
CA ALA A 84 -26.09 -4.58 -9.26
C ALA A 84 -25.18 -4.93 -10.45
N LEU A 85 -24.10 -4.16 -10.68
CA LEU A 85 -23.12 -4.44 -11.74
C LEU A 85 -22.18 -5.57 -11.37
N GLU A 86 -21.90 -5.74 -10.08
CA GLU A 86 -20.98 -6.74 -9.56
C GLU A 86 -21.75 -8.00 -9.14
N ASP A 87 -22.84 -7.82 -8.37
CA ASP A 87 -23.64 -8.89 -7.82
C ASP A 87 -25.14 -8.68 -8.05
N PRO A 88 -25.93 -9.75 -8.25
CA PRO A 88 -27.38 -9.62 -8.38
C PRO A 88 -28.00 -9.09 -7.08
N LEU A 89 -28.86 -8.08 -7.19
CA LEU A 89 -29.60 -7.51 -6.06
C LEU A 89 -30.48 -8.55 -5.35
N ALA A 90 -30.66 -8.36 -4.04
CA ALA A 90 -31.60 -9.16 -3.25
C ALA A 90 -33.02 -9.12 -3.84
N ARG A 91 -33.79 -10.20 -3.67
CA ARG A 91 -35.11 -10.40 -4.32
C ARG A 91 -36.21 -9.38 -3.99
N GLY A 92 -35.96 -8.38 -3.14
CA GLY A 92 -36.86 -7.23 -2.92
C GLY A 92 -36.34 -5.93 -3.56
N ASP A 93 -35.04 -5.68 -3.45
CA ASP A 93 -34.39 -4.45 -3.90
C ASP A 93 -34.50 -4.27 -5.42
N ASP A 94 -34.39 -5.35 -6.20
CA ASP A 94 -34.50 -5.29 -7.66
C ASP A 94 -35.89 -4.79 -8.11
N VAL A 95 -36.97 -5.15 -7.40
CA VAL A 95 -38.32 -4.67 -7.72
C VAL A 95 -38.42 -3.16 -7.45
N LEU A 96 -37.91 -2.72 -6.30
CA LEU A 96 -37.94 -1.30 -5.91
C LEU A 96 -37.10 -0.43 -6.84
N VAL A 97 -35.89 -0.88 -7.19
CA VAL A 97 -35.01 -0.21 -8.15
C VAL A 97 -35.69 -0.13 -9.51
N ARG A 98 -36.30 -1.22 -9.99
CA ARG A 98 -36.97 -1.24 -11.29
C ARG A 98 -38.19 -0.33 -11.34
N GLU A 99 -39.01 -0.32 -10.28
CA GLU A 99 -40.16 0.60 -10.18
C GLU A 99 -39.69 2.06 -10.17
N HIS A 100 -38.68 2.41 -9.37
CA HIS A 100 -38.16 3.79 -9.33
C HIS A 100 -37.55 4.22 -10.66
N VAL A 101 -36.75 3.37 -11.29
CA VAL A 101 -36.15 3.67 -12.59
C VAL A 101 -37.21 3.79 -13.68
N ALA A 102 -38.35 3.11 -13.59
CA ALA A 102 -39.44 3.32 -14.55
C ALA A 102 -40.04 4.75 -14.47
N ASP A 103 -40.02 5.36 -13.30
CA ASP A 103 -40.67 6.65 -13.04
C ASP A 103 -39.71 7.85 -12.98
N CYS A 104 -38.41 7.64 -12.72
CA CYS A 104 -37.43 8.71 -12.53
C CYS A 104 -36.48 8.90 -13.74
N PRO A 105 -36.60 9.99 -14.53
CA PRO A 105 -35.76 10.22 -15.71
C PRO A 105 -34.26 10.34 -15.41
N SER A 106 -33.89 10.74 -14.20
CA SER A 106 -32.47 10.82 -13.81
C SER A 106 -31.86 9.43 -13.62
N CYS A 107 -32.56 8.56 -12.89
CA CYS A 107 -32.13 7.18 -12.68
C CYS A 107 -32.20 6.35 -13.98
N GLN A 108 -33.10 6.67 -14.92
CA GLN A 108 -33.09 6.10 -16.27
C GLN A 108 -31.80 6.40 -17.01
N ARG A 109 -31.39 7.69 -17.07
CA ARG A 109 -30.14 8.08 -17.73
C ARG A 109 -28.93 7.42 -17.08
N MET A 110 -28.93 7.29 -15.76
CA MET A 110 -27.86 6.58 -15.04
C MET A 110 -27.82 5.10 -15.42
N ARG A 111 -28.96 4.39 -15.37
CA ARG A 111 -29.05 2.99 -15.79
C ARG A 111 -28.56 2.81 -17.22
N ASP A 112 -29.02 3.64 -18.15
CA ASP A 112 -28.64 3.55 -19.56
C ASP A 112 -27.13 3.80 -19.75
N ALA A 113 -26.54 4.74 -19.00
CA ALA A 113 -25.10 4.96 -18.99
C ALA A 113 -24.33 3.75 -18.43
N LEU A 114 -24.79 3.15 -17.34
CA LEU A 114 -24.20 1.96 -16.74
C LEU A 114 -24.29 0.74 -17.68
N GLN A 115 -25.40 0.58 -18.40
CA GLN A 115 -25.59 -0.48 -19.39
C GLN A 115 -24.72 -0.30 -20.64
N ALA A 116 -24.33 0.94 -20.97
CA ALA A 116 -23.43 1.23 -22.08
C ALA A 116 -21.93 1.05 -21.71
N LEU A 117 -21.57 1.01 -20.42
CA LEU A 117 -20.18 0.87 -19.97
C LEU A 117 -19.44 -0.33 -20.58
N PRO A 118 -20.01 -1.55 -20.67
CA PRO A 118 -19.32 -2.69 -21.27
C PRO A 118 -18.86 -2.43 -22.71
N GLU A 119 -19.66 -1.71 -23.50
CA GLU A 119 -19.30 -1.34 -24.87
C GLU A 119 -18.13 -0.35 -24.89
N TYR A 120 -18.13 0.63 -23.97
CA TYR A 120 -17.01 1.55 -23.82
C TYR A 120 -15.73 0.83 -23.36
N TYR A 121 -15.82 -0.10 -22.41
CA TYR A 121 -14.68 -0.89 -21.94
C TYR A 121 -14.13 -1.81 -23.03
N ALA A 122 -14.98 -2.40 -23.86
CA ALA A 122 -14.57 -3.21 -25.00
C ALA A 122 -13.78 -2.40 -26.05
N ALA A 123 -14.04 -1.09 -26.17
CA ALA A 123 -13.32 -0.20 -27.06
C ALA A 123 -11.94 0.26 -26.51
N ILE A 124 -11.70 0.17 -25.19
CA ILE A 124 -10.45 0.67 -24.57
C ILE A 124 -9.18 0.01 -25.15
N PRO A 125 -9.10 -1.32 -25.35
CA PRO A 125 -7.92 -1.94 -25.94
C PRO A 125 -7.59 -1.44 -27.35
N GLU A 126 -8.59 -0.97 -28.10
CA GLU A 126 -8.43 -0.43 -29.45
C GLU A 126 -7.96 1.04 -29.44
N LEU A 127 -8.27 1.76 -28.36
CA LEU A 127 -7.83 3.12 -28.14
C LEU A 127 -6.34 3.13 -27.75
N LYS A 128 -5.46 3.17 -28.75
CA LYS A 128 -4.06 3.54 -28.54
C LYS A 128 -3.99 5.06 -28.36
N PRO A 129 -3.68 5.57 -27.16
CA PRO A 129 -3.47 7.00 -27.00
C PRO A 129 -2.33 7.44 -27.91
N ASP A 130 -2.57 8.44 -28.74
CA ASP A 130 -1.50 9.03 -29.53
C ASP A 130 -0.56 9.83 -28.62
N ARG A 131 0.66 10.08 -29.09
CA ARG A 131 1.66 10.81 -28.30
C ARG A 131 1.18 12.20 -27.91
N ALA A 132 0.36 12.83 -28.76
CA ALA A 132 -0.18 14.16 -28.50
C ALA A 132 -1.15 14.15 -27.32
N PHE A 133 -2.05 13.17 -27.24
CA PHE A 133 -2.98 12.99 -26.13
C PHE A 133 -2.23 12.68 -24.83
N THR A 134 -1.26 11.76 -24.84
CA THR A 134 -0.44 11.47 -23.65
C THR A 134 0.26 12.73 -23.15
N GLN A 135 0.86 13.52 -24.06
CA GLN A 135 1.53 14.76 -23.68
C GLN A 135 0.54 15.78 -23.10
N ALA A 136 -0.63 15.95 -23.71
CA ALA A 136 -1.67 16.87 -23.24
C ALA A 136 -2.25 16.47 -21.87
N VAL A 137 -2.39 15.16 -21.61
CA VAL A 137 -2.79 14.65 -20.29
C VAL A 137 -1.69 14.93 -19.28
N LEU A 138 -0.43 14.59 -19.58
CA LEU A 138 0.70 14.83 -18.68
C LEU A 138 0.87 16.32 -18.37
N GLU A 139 0.69 17.22 -19.33
CA GLU A 139 0.76 18.67 -19.10
C GLU A 139 -0.38 19.20 -18.22
N ARG A 140 -1.52 18.51 -18.15
CA ARG A 140 -2.66 18.87 -17.28
C ARG A 140 -2.62 18.20 -15.91
N THR A 141 -2.13 16.97 -15.81
CA THR A 141 -2.17 16.18 -14.58
C THR A 141 -0.89 16.29 -13.77
N ILE A 142 0.27 16.36 -14.44
CA ILE A 142 1.50 16.78 -13.79
C ILE A 142 1.35 18.28 -13.68
N GLY A 143 1.12 18.76 -12.45
CA GLY A 143 1.17 20.20 -12.13
C GLY A 143 2.51 20.82 -12.56
N PRO A 144 2.83 22.06 -12.13
CA PRO A 144 4.10 22.69 -12.48
C PRO A 144 5.26 21.70 -12.27
N ARG A 145 5.97 21.36 -13.36
CA ARG A 145 7.03 20.35 -13.32
C ARG A 145 7.98 20.73 -12.20
N PRO A 146 8.14 19.90 -11.16
CA PRO A 146 8.97 20.27 -10.04
C PRO A 146 10.38 20.52 -10.57
N GLY A 147 10.96 21.65 -10.18
CA GLY A 147 12.35 21.94 -10.55
C GLY A 147 13.24 20.80 -10.03
N ILE A 148 14.38 20.55 -10.70
CA ILE A 148 15.35 19.54 -10.23
C ILE A 148 15.67 19.74 -8.73
N LEU A 149 15.77 21.00 -8.29
CA LEU A 149 15.97 21.35 -6.88
C LEU A 149 14.80 20.98 -5.96
N GLU A 150 13.56 21.06 -6.43
CA GLU A 150 12.39 20.64 -5.65
C GLU A 150 12.31 19.12 -5.53
N VAL A 151 12.68 18.39 -6.58
CA VAL A 151 12.84 16.93 -6.53
C VAL A 151 13.90 16.56 -5.51
N PHE A 152 15.09 17.17 -5.57
CA PHE A 152 16.15 16.94 -4.58
C PHE A 152 15.72 17.30 -3.16
N ARG A 153 14.97 18.41 -2.98
CA ARG A 153 14.49 18.84 -1.67
C ARG A 153 13.40 17.93 -1.12
N ALA A 154 12.53 17.39 -1.98
CA ALA A 154 11.52 16.40 -1.62
C ALA A 154 12.19 15.07 -1.23
N LEU A 155 13.21 14.65 -2.00
CA LEU A 155 14.02 13.47 -1.69
C LEU A 155 14.73 13.63 -0.33
N TRP A 156 15.28 14.81 -0.04
CA TRP A 156 15.97 15.09 1.23
C TRP A 156 15.04 15.12 2.45
N ARG A 157 13.74 15.40 2.24
CA ARG A 157 12.74 15.37 3.31
C ARG A 157 12.25 13.97 3.65
N ARG A 158 12.51 12.98 2.79
CA ARG A 158 12.21 11.56 3.03
C ARG A 158 13.52 10.77 3.17
N PRO A 159 14.00 10.49 4.40
CA PRO A 159 15.23 9.73 4.58
C PRO A 159 15.19 8.34 3.93
N GLU A 160 14.01 7.74 3.76
CA GLU A 160 13.86 6.48 3.02
C GLU A 160 14.15 6.63 1.51
N ALA A 161 13.77 7.77 0.91
CA ALA A 161 13.97 8.04 -0.52
C ALA A 161 15.46 8.21 -0.88
N VAL A 162 16.30 8.59 0.07
CA VAL A 162 17.77 8.65 -0.12
C VAL A 162 18.34 7.25 -0.30
N TRP A 163 17.83 6.26 0.45
CA TRP A 163 18.27 4.88 0.33
C TRP A 163 17.78 4.23 -0.97
N GLU A 164 16.53 4.48 -1.36
CA GLU A 164 15.98 4.04 -2.65
C GLU A 164 16.75 4.63 -3.83
N ALA A 165 17.09 5.92 -3.78
CA ALA A 165 17.88 6.57 -4.82
C ALA A 165 19.33 6.05 -4.86
N ALA A 166 19.93 5.74 -3.71
CA ALA A 166 21.24 5.11 -3.64
C ALA A 166 21.20 3.69 -4.25
N MET A 167 20.16 2.90 -3.96
CA MET A 167 19.93 1.59 -4.59
C MET A 167 19.72 1.70 -6.10
N ALA A 168 18.89 2.65 -6.54
CA ALA A 168 18.66 2.89 -7.97
C ALA A 168 19.95 3.30 -8.68
N CYS A 169 20.75 4.19 -8.08
CA CYS A 169 22.06 4.57 -8.61
C CYS A 169 23.05 3.39 -8.62
N ALA A 170 23.02 2.54 -7.59
CA ALA A 170 23.87 1.34 -7.53
C ALA A 170 23.49 0.32 -8.61
N LEU A 171 22.19 0.10 -8.84
CA LEU A 171 21.68 -0.77 -9.91
C LEU A 171 22.02 -0.22 -11.29
N VAL A 172 21.79 1.08 -11.54
CA VAL A 172 22.16 1.74 -12.79
C VAL A 172 23.67 1.70 -13.00
N GLY A 173 24.46 1.92 -11.95
CA GLY A 173 25.91 1.79 -11.99
C GLY A 173 26.36 0.36 -12.33
N ALA A 174 25.77 -0.65 -11.71
CA ALA A 174 26.06 -2.06 -11.98
C ALA A 174 25.73 -2.45 -13.43
N VAL A 175 24.63 -1.93 -13.97
CA VAL A 175 24.21 -2.16 -15.37
C VAL A 175 25.11 -1.44 -16.37
N LEU A 176 25.44 -0.16 -16.12
CA LEU A 176 26.21 0.66 -17.05
C LEU A 176 27.70 0.32 -17.05
N PHE A 177 28.28 0.04 -15.90
CA PHE A 177 29.72 -0.21 -15.77
C PHE A 177 30.07 -1.70 -15.81
N GLY A 178 29.06 -2.58 -15.74
CA GLY A 178 29.26 -4.02 -15.61
C GLY A 178 30.01 -4.37 -14.33
N SER A 179 30.00 -5.63 -13.93
CA SER A 179 30.73 -6.15 -12.77
C SER A 179 32.25 -6.15 -12.93
N ARG A 180 32.84 -5.11 -13.51
CA ARG A 180 34.29 -4.87 -13.48
C ARG A 180 34.69 -4.15 -12.19
N VAL A 181 34.17 -4.64 -11.06
CA VAL A 181 34.72 -4.27 -9.76
C VAL A 181 36.08 -4.99 -9.70
N PRO A 182 37.22 -4.26 -9.64
CA PRO A 182 38.51 -4.89 -9.49
C PRO A 182 38.50 -5.69 -8.19
N THR A 183 38.84 -6.99 -8.27
CA THR A 183 38.98 -7.85 -7.10
C THR A 183 39.99 -7.25 -6.12
N TYR A 184 39.68 -7.38 -4.82
CA TYR A 184 40.37 -6.74 -3.69
C TYR A 184 41.89 -6.97 -3.68
N ASP A 185 42.37 -8.08 -4.25
CA ASP A 185 43.80 -8.40 -4.39
C ASP A 185 44.60 -7.24 -4.99
N SER A 186 44.06 -6.59 -6.03
CA SER A 186 44.74 -5.49 -6.72
C SER A 186 44.80 -4.17 -5.91
N VAL A 187 43.91 -4.00 -4.92
CA VAL A 187 43.85 -2.81 -4.07
C VAL A 187 44.64 -3.03 -2.78
N SER A 188 44.58 -4.24 -2.22
CA SER A 188 45.40 -4.66 -1.07
C SER A 188 46.88 -4.55 -1.40
N ASP A 189 47.30 -5.06 -2.56
CA ASP A 189 48.71 -5.00 -2.98
C ASP A 189 49.23 -3.55 -3.08
N ARG A 190 48.42 -2.63 -3.62
CA ARG A 190 48.80 -1.21 -3.72
C ARG A 190 48.82 -0.48 -2.38
N ILE A 191 47.90 -0.80 -1.47
CA ILE A 191 47.89 -0.20 -0.13
C ILE A 191 49.06 -0.73 0.69
N GLN A 192 49.41 -2.01 0.53
CA GLN A 192 50.55 -2.64 1.20
C GLN A 192 51.89 -2.13 0.65
N GLU A 193 51.97 -1.87 -0.66
CA GLU A 193 53.11 -1.21 -1.30
C GLU A 193 53.31 0.23 -0.79
N VAL A 194 52.23 1.00 -0.62
CA VAL A 194 52.29 2.36 -0.06
C VAL A 194 52.60 2.35 1.45
N ALA A 195 52.13 1.35 2.20
CA ALA A 195 52.39 1.22 3.64
C ALA A 195 53.84 0.80 3.96
N GLN A 196 54.54 0.18 3.00
CA GLN A 196 55.96 -0.18 3.15
C GLN A 196 56.93 0.96 2.81
N VAL A 197 56.45 2.08 2.28
CA VAL A 197 57.27 3.29 2.13
C VAL A 197 57.52 3.90 3.50
N GLN A 198 58.55 3.42 4.19
CA GLN A 198 59.09 4.04 5.40
C GLN A 198 59.57 5.45 5.05
N VAL A 199 58.85 6.47 5.54
CA VAL A 199 59.33 7.86 5.53
C VAL A 199 60.37 8.00 6.65
N PRO A 200 61.67 8.14 6.36
CA PRO A 200 62.68 8.31 7.39
C PRO A 200 62.58 9.76 7.92
N GLY A 201 62.28 9.94 9.21
CA GLY A 201 62.44 11.26 9.85
C GLY A 201 61.37 11.71 10.83
N ILE A 202 60.34 10.93 11.14
CA ILE A 202 59.35 11.29 12.18
C ILE A 202 59.60 10.43 13.43
N GLY A 203 60.73 10.68 14.08
CA GLY A 203 61.04 10.17 15.41
C GLY A 203 60.64 11.19 16.47
N ASP A 204 60.00 10.69 17.53
CA ASP A 204 60.04 11.22 18.90
C ASP A 204 59.28 12.52 19.23
N THR A 205 57.97 12.52 18.99
CA THR A 205 57.07 13.27 19.90
C THR A 205 56.00 12.34 20.47
N ALA A 206 55.91 12.27 21.80
CA ALA A 206 54.93 11.47 22.55
C ALA A 206 53.45 11.83 22.25
N ALA A 207 53.20 12.90 21.47
CA ALA A 207 51.88 13.24 20.93
C ALA A 207 51.52 12.45 19.65
N GLY A 208 52.48 11.81 18.98
CA GLY A 208 52.30 11.03 17.76
C GLY A 208 51.73 9.62 17.98
N GLU A 209 52.06 8.98 19.12
CA GLU A 209 51.59 7.63 19.46
C GLU A 209 50.06 7.55 19.60
N ASN A 210 49.43 8.60 20.16
CA ASN A 210 47.98 8.65 20.33
C ASN A 210 47.23 8.90 19.02
N ARG A 211 47.81 9.66 18.07
CA ARG A 211 47.17 9.93 16.76
C ARG A 211 47.26 8.75 15.82
N PHE A 212 48.39 8.05 15.77
CA PHE A 212 48.52 6.83 14.97
C PHE A 212 47.67 5.68 15.51
N GLY A 213 47.54 5.55 16.84
CA GLY A 213 46.65 4.57 17.46
C GLY A 213 45.16 4.81 17.16
N THR A 214 44.73 6.06 17.02
CA THR A 214 43.34 6.40 16.66
C THR A 214 43.08 6.22 15.16
N LEU A 215 44.04 6.60 14.30
CA LEU A 215 43.97 6.34 12.85
C LEU A 215 43.97 4.83 12.53
N LYS A 216 44.77 4.03 13.23
CA LYS A 216 44.78 2.56 13.08
C LYS A 216 43.46 1.92 13.51
N ARG A 217 42.84 2.40 14.59
CA ARG A 217 41.52 1.92 15.03
C ARG A 217 40.39 2.36 14.11
N ALA A 218 40.45 3.57 13.55
CA ALA A 218 39.48 4.04 12.56
C ALA A 218 39.57 3.24 11.26
N THR A 219 40.78 3.00 10.74
CA THR A 219 41.00 2.18 9.54
C THR A 219 40.61 0.72 9.75
N GLN A 220 40.88 0.12 10.91
CA GLN A 220 40.42 -1.24 11.25
C GLN A 220 38.90 -1.32 11.35
N ARG A 221 38.23 -0.30 11.91
CA ARG A 221 36.76 -0.28 11.99
C ARG A 221 36.11 -0.10 10.62
N VAL A 222 36.69 0.74 9.76
CA VAL A 222 36.26 0.89 8.36
C VAL A 222 36.50 -0.41 7.59
N GLY A 223 37.65 -1.07 7.76
CA GLY A 223 37.94 -2.36 7.13
C GLY A 223 36.99 -3.48 7.57
N TRP A 224 36.63 -3.54 8.86
CA TRP A 224 35.65 -4.50 9.36
C TRP A 224 34.24 -4.25 8.81
N MET A 225 33.78 -2.99 8.78
CA MET A 225 32.49 -2.64 8.18
C MET A 225 32.48 -2.92 6.67
N TRP A 226 33.58 -2.64 5.98
CA TRP A 226 33.72 -2.92 4.56
C TRP A 226 33.70 -4.42 4.27
N GLY A 227 34.38 -5.24 5.07
CA GLY A 227 34.34 -6.70 4.94
C GLY A 227 32.93 -7.30 5.16
N GLN A 228 32.10 -6.69 6.02
CA GLN A 228 30.69 -7.08 6.14
C GLN A 228 29.85 -6.68 4.92
N VAL A 229 30.14 -5.53 4.30
CA VAL A 229 29.49 -5.08 3.06
C VAL A 229 29.92 -5.95 1.88
N GLU A 230 31.18 -6.33 1.80
CA GLU A 230 31.75 -7.16 0.74
C GLU A 230 31.24 -8.61 0.84
N GLY A 231 31.23 -9.20 2.04
CA GLY A 231 30.61 -10.51 2.25
C GLY A 231 29.11 -10.52 1.92
N ARG A 232 28.41 -9.39 2.14
CA ARG A 232 27.03 -9.22 1.65
C ARG A 232 26.95 -9.02 0.15
N ALA A 233 27.90 -8.33 -0.47
CA ALA A 233 27.91 -8.09 -1.90
C ALA A 233 28.14 -9.40 -2.68
N GLU A 234 29.03 -10.27 -2.20
CA GLU A 234 29.23 -11.62 -2.75
C GLU A 234 27.96 -12.45 -2.64
N GLN A 235 27.33 -12.51 -1.46
CA GLN A 235 26.05 -13.19 -1.25
C GLN A 235 24.94 -12.62 -2.15
N MET A 236 24.89 -11.31 -2.35
CA MET A 236 23.91 -10.66 -3.24
C MET A 236 24.19 -10.92 -4.71
N SER A 237 25.46 -11.10 -5.11
CA SER A 237 25.82 -11.45 -6.49
C SER A 237 25.45 -12.90 -6.82
N GLU A 238 25.70 -13.82 -5.88
CA GLU A 238 25.28 -15.23 -6.00
C GLU A 238 23.75 -15.33 -6.01
N TRP A 239 23.08 -14.61 -5.12
CA TRP A 239 21.63 -14.50 -5.10
C TRP A 239 21.09 -13.94 -6.42
N GLY A 240 21.66 -12.85 -6.93
CA GLY A 240 21.24 -12.25 -8.20
C GLY A 240 21.41 -13.20 -9.38
N GLY A 241 22.46 -14.04 -9.36
CA GLY A 241 22.64 -15.14 -10.31
C GLY A 241 21.52 -16.18 -10.23
N ARG A 242 21.19 -16.67 -9.03
CA ARG A 242 20.11 -17.65 -8.81
C ARG A 242 18.74 -17.10 -9.19
N ALA A 243 18.40 -15.89 -8.72
CA ALA A 243 17.14 -15.21 -9.02
C ALA A 243 16.94 -15.04 -10.54
N ARG A 244 18.01 -14.68 -11.26
CA ARG A 244 17.99 -14.58 -12.72
C ARG A 244 17.72 -15.93 -13.37
N THR A 245 18.40 -16.99 -12.95
CA THR A 245 18.19 -18.35 -13.47
C THR A 245 16.75 -18.81 -13.23
N HIS A 246 16.21 -18.64 -12.01
CA HIS A 246 14.83 -18.98 -11.69
C HIS A 246 13.81 -18.21 -12.51
N PHE A 247 14.08 -16.94 -12.80
CA PHE A 247 13.24 -16.13 -13.68
C PHE A 247 13.30 -16.62 -15.14
N GLU A 248 14.48 -16.91 -15.68
CA GLU A 248 14.67 -17.42 -17.05
C GLU A 248 14.05 -18.82 -17.25
N GLU A 249 14.05 -19.65 -16.21
CA GLU A 249 13.45 -21.01 -16.21
C GLU A 249 11.94 -21.01 -15.88
N GLY A 250 11.36 -19.87 -15.49
CA GLY A 250 9.95 -19.77 -15.08
C GLY A 250 9.63 -20.43 -13.72
N ASN A 251 10.64 -20.68 -12.88
CA ASN A 251 10.48 -21.27 -11.55
C ASN A 251 10.15 -20.19 -10.49
N TYR A 252 8.94 -19.65 -10.58
CA TYR A 252 8.48 -18.58 -9.69
C TYR A 252 8.42 -18.95 -8.19
N PRO A 253 8.08 -20.20 -7.78
CA PRO A 253 8.13 -20.59 -6.38
C PRO A 253 9.54 -20.46 -5.76
N ALA A 254 10.57 -20.92 -6.47
CA ALA A 254 11.96 -20.80 -6.01
C ALA A 254 12.42 -19.33 -5.98
N LEU A 255 11.99 -18.52 -6.96
CA LEU A 255 12.28 -17.09 -6.97
C LEU A 255 11.67 -16.35 -5.77
N LEU A 256 10.45 -16.72 -5.37
CA LEU A 256 9.79 -16.14 -4.19
C LEU A 256 10.49 -16.53 -2.89
N GLU A 257 10.97 -17.76 -2.77
CA GLU A 257 11.75 -18.22 -1.62
C GLU A 257 13.10 -17.48 -1.52
N ASP A 258 13.78 -17.30 -2.66
CA ASP A 258 15.01 -16.50 -2.74
C ASP A 258 14.75 -15.02 -2.41
N LEU A 259 13.63 -14.45 -2.86
CA LEU A 259 13.25 -13.08 -2.50
C LEU A 259 12.95 -12.96 -1.00
N ARG A 260 12.29 -13.96 -0.40
CA ARG A 260 12.01 -13.98 1.04
C ARG A 260 13.29 -13.91 1.86
N PHE A 261 14.33 -14.66 1.48
CA PHE A 261 15.63 -14.60 2.16
C PHE A 261 16.26 -13.20 2.19
N VAL A 262 16.04 -12.39 1.15
CA VAL A 262 16.54 -11.00 1.06
C VAL A 262 15.65 -10.00 1.79
N LEU A 263 14.33 -10.24 1.79
CA LEU A 263 13.33 -9.33 2.35
C LEU A 263 13.06 -9.55 3.85
N ASP A 264 13.32 -10.75 4.37
CA ASP A 264 13.11 -11.11 5.78
C ASP A 264 13.96 -10.27 6.75
N PRO A 265 15.26 -10.01 6.50
CA PRO A 265 16.07 -9.18 7.39
C PRO A 265 15.68 -7.70 7.42
N ILE A 266 14.89 -7.22 6.45
CA ILE A 266 14.42 -5.83 6.36
C ILE A 266 12.96 -5.67 6.77
N GLY A 267 12.30 -6.74 7.25
CA GLY A 267 10.93 -6.69 7.78
C GLY A 267 9.87 -6.35 6.74
N LEU A 268 10.17 -6.54 5.45
CA LEU A 268 9.25 -6.25 4.34
C LEU A 268 8.41 -7.46 3.91
N TYR A 269 8.66 -8.63 4.48
CA TYR A 269 7.77 -9.77 4.32
C TYR A 269 6.78 -9.76 5.47
N PRO A 270 5.47 -9.55 5.23
CA PRO A 270 4.49 -9.77 6.28
C PRO A 270 4.63 -11.22 6.71
N GLU A 271 4.74 -11.46 8.03
CA GLU A 271 4.60 -12.81 8.56
C GLU A 271 3.26 -13.31 8.03
N THR A 272 3.30 -14.22 7.06
CA THR A 272 2.13 -15.03 6.75
C THR A 272 1.87 -15.75 8.04
N GLU A 273 0.94 -15.21 8.85
CA GLU A 273 0.36 -15.90 9.99
C GLU A 273 0.16 -17.30 9.49
N ALA A 274 0.95 -18.23 10.05
CA ALA A 274 0.83 -19.62 9.71
C ALA A 274 -0.65 -19.90 9.93
N SER A 275 -1.36 -20.17 8.84
CA SER A 275 -2.67 -20.76 8.93
C SER A 275 -2.41 -22.07 9.67
N ASP A 276 -2.55 -22.02 10.99
CA ASP A 276 -2.86 -23.16 11.83
C ASP A 276 -4.20 -23.64 11.29
N GLY A 277 -4.10 -24.33 10.15
CA GLY A 277 -5.11 -25.23 9.66
C GLY A 277 -5.20 -26.29 10.74
N ASP A 278 -6.06 -26.00 11.69
CA ASP A 278 -6.71 -26.93 12.59
C ASP A 278 -7.36 -28.00 11.71
N THR A 279 -6.56 -28.96 11.24
CA THR A 279 -7.02 -30.25 10.77
C THR A 279 -7.42 -31.03 12.01
N SER A 280 -8.54 -30.65 12.62
CA SER A 280 -9.33 -31.54 13.45
C SER A 280 -10.25 -32.36 12.52
N ASP A 281 -9.62 -33.35 11.90
CA ASP A 281 -10.20 -34.59 11.39
C ASP A 281 -9.62 -35.65 12.37
N GLU A 282 -10.33 -36.57 13.01
CA GLU A 282 -11.48 -37.38 12.63
C GLU A 282 -12.15 -37.94 13.90
N GLY A 283 -13.45 -38.22 13.78
CA GLY A 283 -14.13 -39.30 14.51
C GLY A 283 -14.15 -40.58 13.68
#